data_AF-A0A6I9PPI1-F1
#
_entry.id   AF-A0A6I9PPI1-F1
#
_cell.length_a   1.000
_cell.length_b   1.000
_cell.length_c   1.000
_cell.angle_alpha   90.00
_cell.angle_beta   90.00
_cell.angle_gamma   90.00
#
_symmetry.space_group_name_H-M   'P 1'
#
loop_
_entity.id
_entity.type
_entity.pdbx_description
1 polymer ?
#
loop_
_entity_poly.entity_id
_entity_poly.type
_entity_poly.pdbx_seq_one_letter_code
_entity_poly.pdbx_strand_id
1 'polypeptide(L)'
;MTTNVSALSGARQQGPPANISGAEPAASVTGPHWVPTVPGPGSPAPTAPPEAPPLCRTPWFNGWGFNLPRGQSLLDKWNLVPEGIDILMTHGPPLGFRDWVPKELQRVGCVELLNTVQKRVRPKLHAFGGIHEGYGIMTDGFTTFVNSSTCTVSFQPTNPPIVFDLPNPSSS
;
A
#
# COMPACT_ATOMS: atom_id res chain seq x y z
N MET A 1 24.83 1.16 10.06
CA MET A 1 24.63 0.83 8.63
C MET A 1 23.26 0.18 8.48
N THR A 2 22.51 0.53 7.44
CA THR A 2 21.03 0.55 7.40
C THR A 2 20.44 -0.62 6.63
N THR A 3 19.39 -1.26 7.16
CA THR A 3 18.42 -2.02 6.35
C THR A 3 17.89 -1.09 5.27
N ASN A 4 18.04 -1.45 4.00
CA ASN A 4 17.52 -0.64 2.89
C ASN A 4 16.03 -0.91 2.75
N VAL A 5 15.24 -0.16 3.51
CA VAL A 5 13.79 -0.12 3.40
C VAL A 5 13.43 0.94 2.37
N SER A 6 12.82 0.52 1.27
CA SER A 6 12.17 1.50 0.39
C SER A 6 10.71 1.64 0.81
N ALA A 7 10.46 2.70 1.58
CA ALA A 7 9.15 3.27 1.81
C ALA A 7 9.29 4.76 1.51
N LEU A 8 8.87 5.22 0.34
CA LEU A 8 8.95 6.64 0.01
C LEU A 8 7.84 7.40 0.74
N SER A 9 8.16 7.88 1.93
CA SER A 9 7.40 8.87 2.71
C SER A 9 8.21 10.16 2.81
N GLY A 10 7.64 11.28 2.35
CA GLY A 10 8.09 12.65 2.64
C GLY A 10 6.87 13.58 2.57
N ALA A 11 6.67 14.60 3.40
CA ALA A 11 7.61 15.33 4.25
C ALA A 11 6.96 15.87 5.56
N ARG A 12 7.81 16.15 6.57
CA ARG A 12 7.52 16.88 7.82
C ARG A 12 7.11 18.34 7.56
N GLN A 13 6.26 18.90 8.42
CA GLN A 13 6.37 20.32 8.81
C GLN A 13 6.77 20.41 10.29
N GLN A 14 7.80 21.22 10.57
CA GLN A 14 8.20 21.64 11.92
C GLN A 14 7.54 22.98 12.25
N GLY A 15 7.02 23.13 13.46
CA GLY A 15 6.55 24.38 14.07
C GLY A 15 6.62 24.28 15.61
N PRO A 16 6.82 25.41 16.34
CA PRO A 16 7.57 25.48 17.60
C PRO A 16 6.77 25.07 18.87
N PRO A 17 7.42 24.92 20.04
CA PRO A 17 6.74 24.44 21.25
C PRO A 17 6.07 25.57 22.03
N ALA A 18 4.86 25.34 22.54
CA ALA A 18 4.26 26.13 23.61
C ALA A 18 3.27 25.30 24.45
N ASN A 19 3.09 25.74 25.69
CA ASN A 19 2.77 24.97 26.90
C ASN A 19 1.30 25.15 27.36
N ILE A 20 0.77 24.10 27.99
CA ILE A 20 -0.33 23.97 29.00
C ILE A 20 -1.71 24.67 28.88
N SER A 21 -2.71 23.87 29.31
CA SER A 21 -3.96 24.17 30.06
C SER A 21 -5.28 24.32 29.30
N GLY A 22 -6.33 23.68 29.84
CA GLY A 22 -7.74 24.06 29.63
C GLY A 22 -8.60 23.05 28.89
N ALA A 23 -9.70 22.61 29.52
CA ALA A 23 -10.73 21.73 28.99
C ALA A 23 -11.86 22.50 28.26
N GLU A 24 -12.40 21.87 27.20
CA GLU A 24 -13.72 22.01 26.53
C GLU A 24 -14.23 23.40 26.03
N PRO A 25 -15.25 23.48 25.12
CA PRO A 25 -15.90 22.46 24.29
C PRO A 25 -15.77 22.72 22.76
N ALA A 26 -16.27 21.76 21.97
CA ALA A 26 -16.23 21.74 20.50
C ALA A 26 -16.78 23.03 19.84
N ALA A 27 -15.90 23.73 19.10
CA ALA A 27 -16.29 24.73 18.12
C ALA A 27 -16.35 24.10 16.73
N SER A 28 -17.44 24.37 16.01
CA SER A 28 -17.69 23.96 14.63
C SER A 28 -16.58 24.41 13.69
N VAL A 29 -15.83 23.46 13.13
CA VAL A 29 -14.95 23.72 11.99
C VAL A 29 -15.76 23.48 10.72
N THR A 30 -16.28 24.57 10.14
CA THR A 30 -16.72 24.60 8.74
C THR A 30 -15.49 24.54 7.83
N GLY A 31 -14.92 23.35 7.66
CA GLY A 31 -14.02 23.01 6.55
C GLY A 31 -14.82 22.56 5.34
N PRO A 32 -14.22 22.48 4.13
CA PRO A 32 -14.96 22.12 2.93
C PRO A 32 -15.52 20.70 3.09
N HIS A 33 -16.84 20.59 3.20
CA HIS A 33 -17.57 19.33 3.19
C HIS A 33 -17.27 18.60 1.87
N TRP A 34 -16.51 17.52 1.93
CA TRP A 34 -16.44 16.57 0.84
C TRP A 34 -17.72 15.74 0.87
N VAL A 35 -18.69 16.12 0.04
CA VAL A 35 -19.87 15.30 -0.24
C VAL A 35 -19.45 14.29 -1.30
N PRO A 36 -19.44 12.97 -1.03
CA PRO A 36 -19.18 11.99 -2.07
C PRO A 36 -20.40 11.96 -3.00
N THR A 37 -20.33 12.65 -4.13
CA THR A 37 -21.26 12.42 -5.22
C THR A 37 -20.97 11.06 -5.82
N VAL A 38 -21.90 10.12 -5.67
CA VAL A 38 -21.89 8.85 -6.40
C VAL A 38 -21.97 9.19 -7.90
N PRO A 39 -20.98 8.83 -8.74
CA PRO A 39 -21.06 9.13 -10.16
C PRO A 39 -22.16 8.28 -10.79
N GLY A 40 -22.99 8.91 -11.62
CA GLY A 40 -23.90 8.17 -12.50
C GLY A 40 -23.13 7.29 -13.49
N PRO A 41 -23.78 6.27 -14.07
CA PRO A 41 -23.14 5.39 -15.05
C PRO A 41 -22.71 6.20 -16.28
N GLY A 42 -21.40 6.26 -16.55
CA GLY A 42 -20.82 6.90 -17.74
C GLY A 42 -19.80 8.03 -17.48
N SER A 43 -19.55 8.42 -16.22
CA SER A 43 -18.49 9.40 -15.93
C SER A 43 -17.09 8.74 -15.95
N PRO A 44 -16.06 9.40 -16.52
CA PRO A 44 -14.70 8.91 -16.41
C PRO A 44 -14.30 8.82 -14.94
N ALA A 45 -13.64 7.71 -14.58
CA ALA A 45 -13.28 7.44 -13.21
C ALA A 45 -12.34 8.53 -12.66
N PRO A 46 -12.48 8.94 -11.38
CA PRO A 46 -11.73 10.07 -10.83
C PRO A 46 -10.23 9.78 -10.93
N THR A 47 -9.51 10.71 -11.54
CA THR A 47 -8.05 10.66 -11.62
C THR A 47 -7.48 10.90 -10.22
N ALA A 48 -6.66 9.97 -9.74
CA ALA A 48 -5.98 10.12 -8.46
C ALA A 48 -5.14 11.41 -8.45
N PRO A 49 -5.09 12.17 -7.32
CA PRO A 49 -4.37 13.43 -7.24
C PRO A 49 -2.88 13.25 -7.56
N PRO A 50 -2.23 14.28 -8.14
CA PRO A 50 -0.85 14.21 -8.64
C PRO A 50 0.20 13.93 -7.55
N GLU A 51 -0.12 14.14 -6.27
CA GLU A 51 0.84 14.07 -5.16
C GLU A 51 0.81 12.77 -4.34
N ALA A 52 0.05 11.75 -4.75
CA ALA A 52 0.10 10.46 -4.06
C ALA A 52 1.54 9.90 -4.03
N PRO A 53 2.09 9.53 -2.84
CA PRO A 53 3.45 9.05 -2.72
C PRO A 53 3.70 7.90 -3.69
N PRO A 54 4.88 7.87 -4.34
CA PRO A 54 5.10 7.14 -5.59
C PRO A 54 4.83 5.63 -5.53
N LEU A 55 4.79 5.03 -4.32
CA LEU A 55 4.67 3.60 -4.09
C LEU A 55 3.33 3.14 -3.47
N CYS A 56 2.42 4.06 -3.14
CA CYS A 56 1.11 3.70 -2.55
C CYS A 56 0.07 3.28 -3.59
N ARG A 57 0.47 2.82 -4.78
CA ARG A 57 -0.46 2.62 -5.89
C ARG A 57 -0.92 1.18 -6.04
N THR A 58 -2.16 0.99 -6.48
CA THR A 58 -2.75 -0.32 -6.78
C THR A 58 -3.35 -0.30 -8.18
N PRO A 59 -3.51 -1.46 -8.85
CA PRO A 59 -4.35 -1.54 -10.04
C PRO A 59 -5.76 -1.01 -9.76
N TRP A 60 -6.45 -0.57 -10.82
CA TRP A 60 -7.85 -0.17 -10.70
C TRP A 60 -8.70 -1.27 -10.07
N PHE A 61 -9.33 -0.96 -8.93
CA PHE A 61 -10.17 -1.85 -8.15
C PHE A 61 -11.18 -1.02 -7.33
N ASN A 62 -12.47 -1.25 -7.54
CA ASN A 62 -13.58 -0.56 -6.86
C ASN A 62 -13.56 0.98 -6.86
N GLY A 63 -12.77 1.61 -7.73
CA GLY A 63 -12.64 3.09 -7.80
C GLY A 63 -12.00 3.71 -6.56
N TRP A 64 -11.22 2.93 -5.80
CA TRP A 64 -10.59 3.40 -4.58
C TRP A 64 -9.41 4.35 -4.86
N GLY A 65 -8.98 5.07 -3.82
CA GLY A 65 -7.84 5.96 -3.90
C GLY A 65 -6.57 5.26 -4.42
N PHE A 66 -5.64 6.04 -4.97
CA PHE A 66 -4.32 5.57 -5.42
C PHE A 66 -4.30 4.55 -6.57
N ASN A 67 -5.41 4.40 -7.28
CA ASN A 67 -5.50 3.51 -8.44
C ASN A 67 -4.77 4.10 -9.65
N LEU A 68 -4.12 3.23 -10.44
CA LEU A 68 -3.65 3.53 -11.79
C LEU A 68 -4.15 2.47 -12.78
N PRO A 69 -4.28 2.83 -14.08
CA PRO A 69 -4.53 1.84 -15.12
C PRO A 69 -3.46 0.76 -15.10
N ARG A 70 -3.87 -0.49 -15.37
CA ARG A 70 -2.96 -1.62 -15.56
C ARG A 70 -2.03 -1.37 -16.76
N GLY A 71 -0.87 -2.02 -16.79
CA GLY A 71 0.14 -1.84 -17.83
C GLY A 71 1.10 -0.67 -17.55
N GLN A 72 1.38 0.14 -18.57
CA GLN A 72 2.52 1.08 -18.56
C GLN A 72 2.51 2.05 -17.38
N SER A 73 1.35 2.61 -17.01
CA SER A 73 1.28 3.57 -15.89
C SER A 73 1.71 2.99 -14.55
N LEU A 74 1.43 1.71 -14.30
CA LEU A 74 1.92 1.00 -13.11
C LEU A 74 3.40 0.65 -13.26
N LEU A 75 3.81 0.16 -14.44
CA LEU A 75 5.21 -0.17 -14.72
C LEU A 75 6.14 1.03 -14.50
N ASP A 76 5.75 2.21 -14.98
CA ASP A 76 6.52 3.45 -14.79
C ASP A 76 6.75 3.77 -13.31
N LYS A 77 5.79 3.44 -12.44
CA LYS A 77 5.93 3.60 -11.00
C LYS A 77 6.82 2.53 -10.39
N TRP A 78 6.66 1.29 -10.80
CA TRP A 78 7.48 0.20 -10.29
C TRP A 78 8.94 0.29 -10.75
N ASN A 79 9.21 0.94 -11.88
CA ASN A 79 10.56 1.28 -12.32
C ASN A 79 11.29 2.25 -11.39
N LEU A 80 10.57 3.00 -10.54
CA LEU A 80 11.17 3.87 -9.53
C LEU A 80 11.72 3.10 -8.32
N VAL A 81 11.36 1.82 -8.16
CA VAL A 81 11.86 1.00 -7.05
C VAL A 81 13.33 0.66 -7.31
N PRO A 82 14.26 1.08 -6.44
CA PRO A 82 15.68 0.78 -6.62
C PRO A 82 15.97 -0.72 -6.44
N GLU A 83 17.05 -1.18 -7.04
CA GLU A 83 17.57 -2.53 -6.82
C GLU A 83 18.32 -2.61 -5.48
N GLY A 84 18.50 -3.83 -4.96
CA GLY A 84 19.27 -4.06 -3.73
C GLY A 84 18.57 -3.65 -2.43
N ILE A 85 17.25 -3.43 -2.47
CA ILE A 85 16.46 -3.22 -1.25
C ILE A 85 16.11 -4.55 -0.59
N ASP A 86 16.10 -4.58 0.73
CA ASP A 86 15.73 -5.79 1.48
C ASP A 86 14.21 -5.89 1.66
N ILE A 87 13.54 -4.75 1.81
CA ILE A 87 12.12 -4.66 2.15
C ILE A 87 11.41 -3.73 1.18
N LEU A 88 10.38 -4.26 0.52
CA LEU A 88 9.43 -3.50 -0.31
C LEU A 88 8.09 -3.39 0.40
N MET A 89 7.51 -2.19 0.42
CA MET A 89 6.15 -1.95 0.92
C MET A 89 5.27 -1.36 -0.18
N THR A 90 4.11 -1.97 -0.41
CA THR A 90 3.09 -1.44 -1.34
C THR A 90 1.72 -1.50 -0.70
N HIS A 91 0.76 -0.72 -1.19
CA HIS A 91 -0.59 -0.79 -0.64
C HIS A 91 -1.29 -2.12 -0.98
N GLY A 92 -1.19 -2.57 -2.24
CA GLY A 92 -1.83 -3.79 -2.72
C GLY A 92 -0.84 -4.86 -3.20
N PRO A 93 -1.36 -6.07 -3.48
CA PRO A 93 -0.55 -7.26 -3.76
C PRO A 93 0.02 -7.30 -5.19
N PRO A 94 1.17 -7.97 -5.39
CA PRO A 94 1.54 -8.49 -6.71
C PRO A 94 0.59 -9.63 -7.12
N LEU A 95 0.48 -9.88 -8.42
CA LEU A 95 -0.36 -10.96 -8.94
C LEU A 95 0.03 -12.32 -8.32
N GLY A 96 -0.96 -13.11 -7.92
CA GLY A 96 -0.80 -14.48 -7.44
C GLY A 96 -0.47 -14.62 -5.95
N PHE A 97 -0.04 -13.54 -5.28
CA PHE A 97 0.32 -13.56 -3.86
C PHE A 97 -0.75 -12.85 -3.04
N ARG A 98 -1.59 -13.63 -2.35
CA ARG A 98 -2.60 -13.14 -1.40
C ARG A 98 -3.56 -12.09 -2.01
N ASP A 99 -3.91 -12.27 -3.28
CA ASP A 99 -4.66 -11.35 -4.12
C ASP A 99 -5.99 -11.93 -4.68
N TRP A 100 -6.47 -13.04 -4.11
CA TRP A 100 -7.74 -13.64 -4.49
C TRP A 100 -8.90 -12.92 -3.78
N VAL A 101 -9.92 -12.53 -4.55
CA VAL A 101 -11.17 -11.96 -4.04
C VAL A 101 -12.30 -12.96 -4.30
N PRO A 102 -12.73 -13.74 -3.29
CA PRO A 102 -13.75 -14.79 -3.46
C PRO A 102 -15.07 -14.27 -4.02
N LYS A 103 -15.50 -13.08 -3.60
CA LYS A 103 -16.76 -12.47 -4.05
C LYS A 103 -16.79 -12.19 -5.55
N GLU A 104 -15.64 -11.94 -6.14
CA GLU A 104 -15.50 -11.58 -7.55
C GLU A 104 -14.91 -12.74 -8.39
N LEU A 105 -14.57 -13.86 -7.74
CA LEU A 105 -13.96 -15.04 -8.37
C LEU A 105 -12.73 -14.72 -9.22
N GLN A 106 -11.93 -13.74 -8.79
CA GLN A 106 -10.78 -13.27 -9.57
C GLN A 106 -9.56 -12.90 -8.72
N ARG A 107 -8.43 -12.81 -9.41
CA ARG A 107 -7.14 -12.32 -8.91
C ARG A 107 -7.00 -10.84 -9.26
N VAL A 108 -6.67 -10.02 -8.28
CA VAL A 108 -6.65 -8.55 -8.46
C VAL A 108 -5.25 -7.96 -8.39
N GLY A 109 -4.23 -8.75 -8.10
CA GLY A 109 -2.86 -8.30 -7.97
C GLY A 109 -2.28 -7.71 -9.27
N CYS A 110 -1.20 -6.96 -9.13
CA CYS A 110 -0.53 -6.31 -10.25
C CYS A 110 0.51 -7.23 -10.90
N VAL A 111 0.37 -7.49 -12.20
CA VAL A 111 1.34 -8.28 -13.00
C VAL A 111 2.69 -7.57 -13.06
N GLU A 112 2.69 -6.24 -13.20
CA GLU A 112 3.91 -5.46 -13.41
C GLU A 112 4.71 -5.37 -12.10
N LEU A 113 4.01 -5.34 -10.96
CA LEU A 113 4.61 -5.44 -9.64
C LEU A 113 5.22 -6.83 -9.41
N LEU A 114 4.51 -7.90 -9.80
CA LEU A 114 5.05 -9.27 -9.71
C LEU A 114 6.35 -9.39 -10.52
N ASN A 115 6.33 -8.94 -11.77
CA ASN A 115 7.52 -8.94 -12.63
C ASN A 115 8.67 -8.13 -12.00
N THR A 116 8.37 -6.95 -11.45
CA THR A 116 9.36 -6.11 -10.78
C THR A 116 9.99 -6.82 -9.58
N VAL A 117 9.16 -7.44 -8.73
CA VAL A 117 9.61 -8.13 -7.51
C VAL A 117 10.44 -9.37 -7.85
N GLN A 118 9.96 -10.23 -8.74
CA GLN A 118 10.62 -11.52 -8.99
C GLN A 118 11.83 -11.43 -9.92
N LYS A 119 11.82 -10.51 -10.89
CA LYS A 119 12.83 -10.48 -11.96
C LYS A 119 13.91 -9.42 -11.75
N ARG A 120 13.59 -8.31 -11.07
CA ARG A 120 14.49 -7.15 -10.97
C ARG A 120 14.91 -6.84 -9.54
N VAL A 121 13.95 -6.52 -8.68
CA VAL A 121 14.22 -5.98 -7.34
C VAL A 121 14.60 -7.08 -6.36
N ARG A 122 13.87 -8.20 -6.37
CA ARG A 122 14.07 -9.37 -5.50
C ARG A 122 14.32 -8.99 -4.03
N PRO A 123 13.34 -8.33 -3.36
CA PRO A 123 13.44 -8.06 -1.93
C PRO A 123 13.33 -9.36 -1.12
N LYS A 124 13.86 -9.37 0.10
CA LYS A 124 13.65 -10.49 1.04
C LYS A 124 12.22 -10.51 1.58
N LEU A 125 11.63 -9.33 1.76
CA LEU A 125 10.26 -9.13 2.24
C LEU A 125 9.50 -8.15 1.34
N HIS A 126 8.29 -8.55 0.92
CA HIS A 126 7.31 -7.67 0.30
C HIS A 126 6.05 -7.63 1.17
N ALA A 127 5.86 -6.53 1.89
CA ALA A 127 4.69 -6.30 2.74
C ALA A 127 3.64 -5.44 2.04
N PHE A 128 2.38 -5.86 2.11
CA PHE A 128 1.24 -5.15 1.52
C PHE A 128 -0.05 -5.43 2.29
N GLY A 129 -1.18 -4.89 1.81
CA GLY A 129 -2.51 -5.11 2.36
C GLY A 129 -3.59 -4.94 1.30
N GLY A 130 -4.68 -4.26 1.67
CA GLY A 130 -5.78 -3.88 0.77
C GLY A 130 -6.78 -4.99 0.47
N ILE A 131 -6.32 -6.24 0.29
CA ILE A 131 -7.19 -7.40 0.08
C ILE A 131 -7.39 -8.12 1.41
N HIS A 132 -8.48 -7.82 2.10
CA HIS A 132 -8.75 -8.30 3.47
C HIS A 132 -8.87 -9.83 3.53
N GLU A 133 -9.44 -10.45 2.50
CA GLU A 133 -9.53 -11.91 2.33
C GLU A 133 -8.16 -12.59 2.23
N GLY A 134 -7.15 -11.81 1.84
CA GLY A 134 -5.80 -12.28 1.61
C GLY A 134 -4.90 -12.27 2.84
N TYR A 135 -5.35 -11.85 4.03
CA TYR A 135 -4.48 -11.78 5.23
C TYR A 135 -3.62 -13.04 5.41
N GLY A 136 -2.31 -12.87 5.63
CA GLY A 136 -1.36 -13.98 5.84
C GLY A 136 -0.10 -13.90 4.99
N ILE A 137 0.66 -15.01 4.96
CA ILE A 137 2.03 -15.08 4.43
C ILE A 137 2.10 -16.09 3.27
N MET A 138 2.94 -15.81 2.28
CA MET A 138 3.33 -16.74 1.20
C MET A 138 4.80 -16.50 0.82
N THR A 139 5.46 -17.46 0.18
CA THR A 139 6.82 -17.29 -0.36
C THR A 139 6.94 -17.91 -1.75
N ASP A 140 7.81 -17.36 -2.59
CA ASP A 140 8.24 -17.96 -3.85
C ASP A 140 9.58 -18.71 -3.74
N GLY A 141 10.04 -18.96 -2.51
CA GLY A 141 11.33 -19.57 -2.21
C GLY A 141 12.47 -18.57 -2.03
N PHE A 142 12.27 -17.30 -2.40
CA PHE A 142 13.22 -16.22 -2.14
C PHE A 142 12.56 -15.05 -1.39
N THR A 143 11.52 -14.46 -1.98
CA THR A 143 10.79 -13.35 -1.39
C THR A 143 9.72 -13.88 -0.46
N THR A 144 9.58 -13.30 0.73
CA THR A 144 8.41 -13.51 1.58
C THR A 144 7.39 -12.42 1.31
N PHE A 145 6.15 -12.80 1.00
CA PHE A 145 5.02 -11.93 0.72
C PHE A 145 4.08 -11.92 1.92
N VAL A 146 3.84 -10.74 2.50
CA VAL A 146 3.01 -10.59 3.70
C VAL A 146 1.84 -9.66 3.41
N ASN A 147 0.64 -10.22 3.41
CA ASN A 147 -0.59 -9.44 3.46
C ASN A 147 -0.95 -9.16 4.92
N SER A 148 -0.74 -7.92 5.34
CA SER A 148 -0.90 -7.40 6.70
C SER A 148 -2.24 -6.71 6.94
N SER A 149 -3.26 -7.03 6.14
CA SER A 149 -4.61 -6.45 6.30
C SER A 149 -5.16 -6.74 7.69
N THR A 150 -5.16 -5.74 8.57
CA THR A 150 -5.65 -5.85 9.95
C THR A 150 -7.17 -5.98 10.00
N CYS A 151 -7.86 -5.27 9.10
CA CYS A 151 -9.30 -5.36 8.95
C CYS A 151 -9.70 -6.62 8.20
N THR A 152 -10.79 -7.24 8.66
CA THR A 152 -11.45 -8.34 7.97
C THR A 152 -12.45 -7.82 6.92
N VAL A 153 -13.07 -8.72 6.17
CA VAL A 153 -14.19 -8.38 5.25
C VAL A 153 -15.39 -7.75 5.96
N SER A 154 -15.53 -7.99 7.27
CA SER A 154 -16.56 -7.39 8.13
C SER A 154 -16.14 -6.03 8.70
N PHE A 155 -15.04 -5.45 8.20
CA PHE A 155 -14.47 -4.18 8.66
C PHE A 155 -14.10 -4.16 10.15
N GLN A 156 -13.79 -5.33 10.72
CA GLN A 156 -13.32 -5.44 12.10
C GLN A 156 -11.79 -5.60 12.12
N PRO A 157 -11.04 -4.78 12.90
CA PRO A 157 -9.58 -4.82 12.96
C PRO A 157 -9.09 -5.96 13.87
N THR A 158 -9.37 -7.20 13.47
CA THR A 158 -9.22 -8.40 14.32
C THR A 158 -8.17 -9.38 13.81
N ASN A 159 -7.62 -9.17 12.61
CA ASN A 159 -6.47 -9.95 12.19
C ASN A 159 -5.25 -9.52 13.03
N PRO A 160 -4.53 -10.46 13.67
CA PRO A 160 -3.41 -10.11 14.52
C PRO A 160 -2.25 -9.53 13.70
N PRO A 161 -1.35 -8.73 14.33
CA PRO A 161 -0.11 -8.32 13.69
C PRO A 161 0.74 -9.54 13.29
N ILE A 162 1.38 -9.46 12.12
CA ILE A 162 2.35 -10.45 11.67
C ILE A 162 3.74 -9.97 12.07
N VAL A 163 4.45 -10.77 12.88
CA VAL A 163 5.85 -10.53 13.24
C VAL A 163 6.75 -11.26 12.25
N PHE A 164 7.78 -10.58 11.75
CA PHE A 164 8.72 -11.13 10.79
C PHE A 164 10.13 -10.70 11.13
N ASP A 165 11.02 -11.67 11.30
CA ASP A 165 12.42 -11.46 11.65
C ASP A 165 13.30 -11.54 10.39
N LEU A 166 14.18 -10.54 10.22
CA LEU A 166 15.22 -10.55 9.20
C LEU A 166 16.59 -10.55 9.86
N PRO A 167 17.57 -11.30 9.31
CA PRO A 167 18.94 -11.18 9.76
C PRO A 167 19.43 -9.76 9.50
N ASN A 168 20.23 -9.24 10.43
CA ASN A 168 20.94 -7.99 10.20
C ASN A 168 21.80 -8.09 8.92
N PRO A 169 21.97 -6.99 8.17
CA PRO A 169 22.86 -6.98 7.02
C PRO A 169 24.26 -7.47 7.44
N SER A 170 24.87 -8.34 6.63
CA SER A 170 26.24 -8.80 6.86
C SER A 170 27.19 -7.60 6.79
N SER A 171 28.03 -7.43 7.80
CA SER A 171 29.15 -6.48 7.75
C SER A 171 30.20 -7.00 6.79
N SER A 172 30.28 -6.42 5.60
CA SER A 172 31.38 -6.60 4.65
C SER A 172 32.42 -5.50 4.83
#